data_AF-A0A2K4FDU9-F1
#
_entry.id   AF-A0A2K4FDU9-F1
#
_cell.length_a   1.000
_cell.length_b   1.000
_cell.length_c   1.000
_cell.angle_alpha   90.00
_cell.angle_beta   90.00
_cell.angle_gamma   90.00
#
_symmetry.space_group_name_H-M   'P 1'
#
loop_
_entity.id
_entity.type
_entity.pdbx_description
1 polymer ?
#
loop_
_entity_poly.entity_id
_entity_poly.type
_entity_poly.pdbx_seq_one_letter_code
_entity_poly.pdbx_strand_id
1 'polypeptide(L)'
;MNNKTTILSLFLSLLALVFPFLIFDEIVTTPLQIVIALLILIAIFAINFYSALRGDRAINVFAAIVTLIALFLFTIPLWRYIF
;
A
#
# COMPACT_ATOMS: atom_id res chain seq x y z
N MET A 1 -16.09 2.82 18.98
CA MET A 1 -14.87 2.32 18.30
C MET A 1 -15.26 1.12 17.46
N ASN A 2 -15.16 1.19 16.14
CA ASN A 2 -15.50 0.05 15.28
C ASN A 2 -14.23 -0.76 15.01
N ASN A 3 -13.81 -1.61 15.94
CA ASN A 3 -12.53 -2.34 15.88
C ASN A 3 -12.32 -3.11 14.57
N LYS A 4 -13.40 -3.54 13.91
CA LYS A 4 -13.37 -4.25 12.63
C LYS A 4 -12.72 -3.43 11.50
N THR A 5 -12.97 -2.12 11.42
CA THR A 5 -12.39 -1.28 10.37
C THR A 5 -10.91 -1.02 10.59
N THR A 6 -10.50 -0.86 11.85
CA THR A 6 -9.09 -0.68 12.22
C THR A 6 -8.26 -1.93 11.97
N ILE A 7 -8.79 -3.12 12.29
CA ILE A 7 -8.11 -4.40 12.01
C ILE A 7 -7.95 -4.61 10.50
N LEU A 8 -8.99 -4.31 9.71
CA LEU A 8 -8.92 -4.42 8.25
C LEU A 8 -7.86 -3.46 7.67
N SER A 9 -7.85 -2.21 8.10
CA SER A 9 -6.84 -1.20 7.69
C SER A 9 -5.41 -1.65 7.99
N LEU A 10 -5.17 -2.19 9.19
CA LEU A 10 -3.87 -2.76 9.56
C LEU A 10 -3.49 -3.94 8.66
N PHE A 11 -4.40 -4.90 8.47
CA PHE A 11 -4.16 -6.05 7.59
C PHE A 11 -3.83 -5.62 6.16
N LEU A 12 -4.59 -4.68 5.60
CA LEU A 12 -4.34 -4.16 4.26
C LEU A 12 -3.00 -3.41 4.17
N SER A 13 -2.60 -2.68 5.21
CA SER A 13 -1.29 -2.01 5.25
C SER A 13 -0.12 -3.00 5.27
N LEU A 14 -0.26 -4.13 5.97
CA LEU A 14 0.73 -5.20 5.94
C LEU A 14 0.79 -5.87 4.56
N LEU A 15 -0.37 -6.08 3.92
CA LEU A 15 -0.44 -6.61 2.56
C LEU A 15 0.23 -5.67 1.56
N ALA A 16 0.07 -4.35 1.72
CA ALA A 16 0.74 -3.36 0.88
C ALA A 16 2.27 -3.49 0.92
N LEU A 17 2.86 -3.83 2.08
CA LEU A 17 4.31 -4.03 2.20
C LEU A 17 4.84 -5.22 1.36
N VAL A 18 3.97 -6.15 0.93
CA VAL A 18 4.38 -7.27 0.07
C VAL A 18 4.71 -6.79 -1.35
N PHE A 19 4.01 -5.77 -1.85
CA PHE A 19 4.14 -5.32 -3.24
C PHE A 19 5.56 -4.88 -3.64
N PRO A 20 6.29 -4.09 -2.82
CA PRO A 20 7.70 -3.81 -3.07
C PRO A 20 8.54 -5.07 -3.29
N PHE A 21 8.38 -6.11 -2.47
CA PHE A 21 9.14 -7.35 -2.63
C PHE A 21 8.82 -8.04 -3.97
N LEU A 22 7.56 -8.03 -4.41
CA LEU A 22 7.17 -8.62 -5.69
C LEU A 22 7.86 -7.96 -6.90
N ILE A 23 8.17 -6.67 -6.82
CA ILE A 23 8.88 -5.97 -7.90
C ILE A 23 10.41 -6.10 -7.75
N PHE A 24 10.95 -6.14 -6.52
CA PHE A 24 12.37 -6.42 -6.28
C PHE A 24 12.78 -7.83 -6.69
N ASP A 25 11.92 -8.82 -6.49
CA ASP A 25 12.15 -10.22 -6.85
C ASP A 25 11.76 -10.53 -8.32
N GLU A 26 11.52 -9.50 -9.14
CA GLU A 26 11.16 -9.63 -10.56
C GLU A 26 9.94 -10.54 -10.82
N ILE A 27 8.98 -10.58 -9.89
CA ILE A 27 7.70 -11.29 -10.06
C ILE A 27 6.73 -10.42 -10.86
N VAL A 28 6.73 -9.11 -10.60
CA VAL A 28 5.97 -8.09 -11.33
C VAL A 28 6.89 -7.44 -12.37
N THR A 29 6.80 -7.90 -13.62
CA THR A 29 7.72 -7.52 -14.69
C THR A 29 7.05 -6.84 -15.87
N THR A 30 5.75 -7.06 -16.06
CA THR A 30 5.03 -6.46 -17.20
C THR A 30 4.44 -5.09 -16.84
N PRO A 31 4.34 -4.15 -17.79
CA PRO A 31 3.72 -2.85 -17.55
C PRO A 31 2.30 -2.94 -16.99
N LEU A 32 1.51 -3.91 -17.45
CA LEU A 32 0.15 -4.14 -16.96
C LEU A 32 0.14 -4.58 -15.49
N GLN A 33 1.01 -5.50 -15.08
CA GLN A 33 1.12 -5.92 -13.68
C GLN A 33 1.56 -4.76 -12.77
N ILE A 34 2.47 -3.92 -13.25
CA ILE A 34 2.91 -2.71 -12.52
C ILE A 34 1.73 -1.77 -12.31
N VAL A 35 0.93 -1.49 -13.34
CA VAL A 35 -0.26 -0.64 -13.24
C VAL A 35 -1.29 -1.23 -12.26
N ILE A 36 -1.55 -2.53 -12.34
CA ILE A 36 -2.47 -3.24 -11.43
C ILE A 36 -2.00 -3.12 -9.98
N ALA A 37 -0.71 -3.38 -9.73
CA ALA A 37 -0.11 -3.25 -8.41
C ALA A 37 -0.23 -1.83 -7.84
N LEU A 38 0.03 -0.83 -8.68
CA LEU A 38 -0.09 0.58 -8.30
C LEU A 38 -1.53 0.96 -7.94
N LEU A 39 -2.51 0.50 -8.73
CA LEU A 39 -3.94 0.70 -8.44
C LEU A 39 -4.36 0.04 -7.12
N ILE A 40 -3.88 -1.18 -6.84
CA ILE A 40 -4.17 -1.87 -5.57
C ILE A 40 -3.60 -1.09 -4.39
N LEU A 41 -2.35 -0.64 -4.48
CA LEU A 41 -1.71 0.16 -3.43
C LEU A 41 -2.45 1.48 -3.16
N ILE A 42 -2.89 2.16 -4.23
CA ILE A 42 -3.72 3.39 -4.10
C ILE A 42 -5.05 3.08 -3.42
N ALA A 43 -5.72 1.99 -3.80
CA ALA A 43 -6.98 1.58 -3.18
C ALA A 43 -6.81 1.28 -1.69
N ILE A 44 -5.74 0.59 -1.31
CA ILE A 44 -5.42 0.33 0.10
C ILE A 44 -5.18 1.65 0.85
N PHE A 45 -4.39 2.56 0.28
CA PHE A 45 -4.16 3.87 0.89
C PHE A 45 -5.48 4.64 1.13
N ALA A 46 -6.39 4.63 0.15
CA ALA A 46 -7.70 5.27 0.29
C ALA A 46 -8.54 4.65 1.42
N ILE A 47 -8.51 3.32 1.59
CA ILE A 47 -9.20 2.63 2.69
C ILE A 47 -8.60 3.02 4.04
N ASN A 48 -7.27 3.08 4.15
CA ASN A 48 -6.61 3.45 5.40
C ASN A 48 -6.89 4.91 5.75
N PHE A 49 -6.87 5.81 4.75
CA PHE A 49 -7.21 7.21 4.91
C PHE A 49 -8.67 7.41 5.35
N TYR A 50 -9.60 6.73 4.69
CA TYR A 50 -11.02 6.75 5.09
C TYR A 50 -11.22 6.22 6.52
N SER A 51 -10.51 5.14 6.88
CA SER A 51 -10.54 4.57 8.22
C SER A 51 -9.93 5.52 9.25
N ALA A 52 -8.96 6.36 8.88
CA ALA A 52 -8.42 7.39 9.75
C ALA A 52 -9.43 8.52 10.04
N LEU A 53 -10.32 8.83 9.09
CA LEU A 53 -11.38 9.83 9.29
C LEU A 53 -12.53 9.32 10.17
N ARG A 54 -12.88 8.02 10.07
CA ARG A 54 -14.06 7.44 10.75
C ARG A 54 -13.78 6.50 11.93
N GLY A 55 -12.57 5.96 12.01
CA GLY A 55 -12.16 4.94 12.98
C GLY A 55 -11.21 5.48 14.05
N ASP A 56 -10.37 4.58 14.58
CA ASP A 56 -9.29 4.97 15.48
C ASP A 56 -8.20 5.72 14.70
N ARG A 57 -8.08 7.01 14.97
CA ARG A 57 -7.23 7.90 14.16
C ARG A 57 -5.76 7.50 14.22
N ALA A 58 -5.24 7.17 15.40
CA ALA A 58 -3.80 6.93 15.58
C ALA A 58 -3.35 5.70 14.78
N ILE A 59 -4.09 4.60 14.91
CA ILE A 59 -3.76 3.32 14.26
C ILE A 59 -3.94 3.42 12.74
N ASN A 60 -5.00 4.08 12.27
CA ASN A 60 -5.26 4.18 10.84
C ASN A 60 -4.33 5.20 10.14
N VAL A 61 -3.88 6.25 10.84
CA VAL A 61 -2.80 7.12 10.34
C VAL A 61 -1.50 6.32 10.22
N PHE A 62 -1.18 5.50 11.21
CA PHE A 62 -0.03 4.59 11.11
C PHE A 62 -0.16 3.65 9.90
N ALA A 63 -1.32 3.02 9.70
CA ALA A 63 -1.60 2.16 8.55
C ALA A 63 -1.46 2.90 7.21
N ALA A 64 -1.86 4.18 7.14
CA ALA A 64 -1.70 5.02 5.95
C ALA A 64 -0.23 5.39 5.68
N ILE A 65 0.56 5.64 6.72
CA ILE A 65 2.00 5.88 6.60
C ILE A 65 2.70 4.63 6.08
N VAL A 66 2.36 3.45 6.61
CA VAL A 66 2.92 2.17 6.15
C VAL A 66 2.63 1.94 4.67
N THR A 67 1.42 2.25 4.19
CA THR A 67 1.10 2.14 2.76
C THR A 67 1.79 3.19 1.89
N LEU A 68 2.05 4.39 2.40
CA LEU A 68 2.89 5.37 1.69
C LEU A 68 4.34 4.88 1.54
N ILE A 69 4.89 4.25 2.59
CA ILE A 69 6.22 3.65 2.53
C ILE A 69 6.23 2.52 1.48
N ALA A 70 5.22 1.66 1.47
CA ALA A 70 5.10 0.62 0.46
C ALA A 70 5.00 1.18 -0.97
N LEU A 71 4.20 2.23 -1.19
CA LEU A 71 4.12 2.94 -2.47
C LEU A 71 5.48 3.47 -2.91
N PHE A 72 6.19 4.15 -2.01
CA PHE A 72 7.52 4.69 -2.31
C PHE A 72 8.49 3.58 -2.71
N LEU A 73 8.60 2.52 -1.90
CA LEU A 73 9.49 1.39 -2.18
C LEU A 73 9.14 0.67 -3.48
N PHE A 74 7.85 0.53 -3.81
CA PHE A 74 7.41 -0.07 -5.07
C PHE A 74 7.87 0.75 -6.29
N THR A 75 8.01 2.07 -6.16
CA THR A 75 8.47 2.91 -7.28
C THR A 75 9.98 2.88 -7.49
N ILE A 76 10.79 2.48 -6.51
CA ILE A 76 12.27 2.51 -6.62
C ILE A 76 12.77 1.67 -7.80
N PRO A 77 12.37 0.40 -7.99
CA PRO A 77 12.82 -0.38 -9.13
C PRO A 77 12.36 0.18 -10.47
N LEU A 78 11.21 0.90 -10.48
CA LEU A 78 10.69 1.53 -11.68
C LEU A 78 11.60 2.64 -12.21
N TRP A 79 12.39 3.28 -11.35
CA TRP A 79 13.29 4.35 -11.77
C TRP A 79 14.37 3.87 -12.74
N ARG A 80 14.74 2.57 -12.68
CA ARG A 80 15.66 1.95 -13.66
C ARG A 80 15.12 1.92 -15.09
N TYR A 81 13.81 2.10 -15.27
CA TYR A 81 13.20 2.17 -16.60
C TYR A 81 13.08 3.62 -17.11
N ILE A 82 13.34 4.62 -16.26
CA ILE A 82 13.20 6.04 -16.59
C ILE A 82 14.58 6.70 -16.79
N PHE A 83 15.58 6.31 -16.02
CA PHE A 83 16.97 6.80 -16.09
C PHE A 83 17.91 5.73 -16.64
#